data_AF-A0A8B6H007-F1
#
_entry.id   AF-A0A8B6H007-F1
#
_cell.length_a   1.000
_cell.length_b   1.000
_cell.length_c   1.000
_cell.angle_alpha   90.00
_cell.angle_beta   90.00
_cell.angle_gamma   90.00
#
_symmetry.space_group_name_H-M   'P 1'
#
loop_
_entity.id
_entity.type
_entity.pdbx_description
1 polymer ?
#
loop_
_entity_poly.entity_id
_entity_poly.type
_entity_poly.pdbx_seq_one_letter_code
_entity_poly.pdbx_strand_id
1 'polypeptide(L)'
;MRDEIMKKLQMIRNDTCTVSLLPDRPNVIYHMQKSNKKKEELNWLLNELKTNGKSSKKTIVYCRNIMSCADLYEHFCNGIEQGNDLEKRMVAMFHRSTADTNKTHVLSQFPSYDTNLRVIFATIAFGMGVDIPDIERVIHWGAPRGLEQYSQESGRAGRDGRESVSCVYYSGYDIAKNRCKESVRDFCTTTKCLRMQLTSHFKLDDIASPSSGTRSSQPTSLCRCCSNCKVNCECGNCFSFHDENSSNDLLSREDDFLLGQFCGFLNEAVRENLLDFYEFLVEEQEGRHLLFNSSMIETVVENADFIFSEDDIVSLGLIDHNLAGDILELIAEVKD
;
A
#
# COMPACT_ATOMS: atom_id res chain seq x y z
N MET A 1 19.30 8.69 -16.10
CA MET A 1 18.25 9.74 -16.06
C MET A 1 18.83 11.15 -16.07
N ARG A 2 19.68 11.57 -15.12
CA ARG A 2 20.31 12.92 -15.09
C ARG A 2 20.95 13.32 -16.43
N ASP A 3 21.88 12.51 -16.91
CA ASP A 3 22.64 12.80 -18.14
C ASP A 3 21.72 12.87 -19.37
N GLU A 4 20.62 12.12 -19.37
CA GLU A 4 19.61 12.15 -20.42
C GLU A 4 18.79 13.46 -20.38
N ILE A 5 18.41 13.92 -19.18
CA ILE A 5 17.72 15.21 -18.98
C ILE A 5 18.63 16.35 -19.43
N MET A 6 19.90 16.36 -19.00
CA MET A 6 20.87 17.38 -19.39
C MET A 6 21.06 17.41 -20.92
N LYS A 7 21.16 16.24 -21.56
CA LYS A 7 21.25 16.14 -23.02
C LYS A 7 20.00 16.71 -23.72
N LYS A 8 18.80 16.36 -23.24
CA LYS A 8 17.52 16.83 -23.80
C LYS A 8 17.35 18.35 -23.65
N LEU A 9 17.80 18.90 -22.52
CA LEU A 9 17.76 20.34 -22.23
C LEU A 9 18.97 21.11 -22.79
N GLN A 10 19.87 20.44 -23.52
CA GLN A 10 21.09 21.02 -24.09
C GLN A 10 21.97 21.74 -23.04
N MET A 11 21.99 21.22 -21.81
CA MET A 11 22.78 21.77 -20.71
C MET A 11 24.26 21.42 -20.91
N ILE A 12 25.12 22.44 -20.88
CA ILE A 12 26.58 22.30 -21.02
C ILE A 12 27.18 22.04 -19.64
N ARG A 13 27.90 20.93 -19.46
CA ARG A 13 28.47 20.52 -18.15
C ARG A 13 29.30 21.61 -17.45
N ASN A 14 30.00 22.45 -18.21
CA ASN A 14 30.88 23.48 -17.67
C ASN A 14 30.13 24.69 -17.07
N ASP A 15 28.86 24.89 -17.42
CA ASP A 15 28.02 25.99 -16.91
C ASP A 15 26.91 25.49 -15.97
N THR A 16 27.01 24.24 -15.52
CA THR A 16 25.98 23.59 -14.68
C THR A 16 26.51 23.23 -13.32
N CYS A 17 25.83 23.72 -12.28
CA CYS A 17 26.03 23.26 -10.91
C CYS A 17 25.04 22.11 -10.64
N THR A 18 25.55 20.96 -10.17
CA THR A 18 24.69 19.84 -9.75
C THR A 18 24.48 19.93 -8.24
N VAL A 19 23.22 20.04 -7.83
CA VAL A 19 22.81 19.93 -6.42
C VAL A 19 22.04 18.62 -6.27
N SER A 20 22.61 17.70 -5.50
CA SER A 20 21.99 16.40 -5.22
C SER A 20 21.50 16.38 -3.78
N LEU A 21 20.21 16.08 -3.59
CA LEU A 21 19.59 15.93 -2.29
C LEU A 21 18.83 14.60 -2.24
N LEU A 22 18.82 13.96 -1.07
CA LEU A 22 17.97 12.80 -0.84
C LEU A 22 16.51 13.24 -0.87
N PRO A 23 15.61 12.48 -1.55
CA PRO A 23 14.17 12.74 -1.52
C PRO A 23 13.55 12.23 -0.20
N ASP A 24 14.17 12.54 0.94
CA ASP A 24 13.66 12.20 2.27
C ASP A 24 12.67 13.25 2.76
N ARG A 25 11.65 12.77 3.47
CA ARG A 25 10.66 13.57 4.17
C ARG A 25 10.71 13.19 5.65
N PRO A 26 11.46 13.94 6.48
CA PRO A 26 11.67 13.56 7.87
C PRO A 26 10.38 13.63 8.71
N ASN A 27 9.38 14.41 8.27
CA ASN A 27 8.07 14.54 8.90
C ASN A 27 7.04 13.47 8.47
N VAL A 28 7.38 12.59 7.51
CA VAL A 28 6.47 11.54 7.04
C VAL A 28 6.83 10.20 7.67
N ILE A 29 5.90 9.58 8.38
CA ILE A 29 6.05 8.25 8.95
C ILE A 29 5.66 7.21 7.90
N TYR A 30 6.52 6.23 7.64
CA TYR A 30 6.25 5.16 6.68
C TYR A 30 5.66 3.93 7.37
N HIS A 31 4.51 3.45 6.91
CA HIS A 31 3.83 2.27 7.45
C HIS A 31 3.58 1.24 6.35
N MET A 32 3.78 -0.02 6.68
CA MET A 32 3.57 -1.16 5.78
C MET A 32 2.61 -2.14 6.45
N GLN A 33 1.52 -2.45 5.77
CA GLN A 33 0.42 -3.27 6.28
C GLN A 33 0.13 -4.41 5.29
N LYS A 34 0.32 -5.65 5.73
CA LYS A 34 -0.19 -6.83 5.01
C LYS A 34 -1.71 -6.80 5.03
N SER A 35 -2.34 -7.11 3.91
CA SER A 35 -3.76 -6.86 3.67
C SER A 35 -4.34 -7.89 2.72
N ASN A 36 -5.56 -8.34 3.00
CA ASN A 36 -6.34 -9.17 2.09
C ASN A 36 -7.26 -8.32 1.19
N LYS A 37 -7.04 -7.00 1.17
CA LYS A 37 -7.78 -6.03 0.35
C LYS A 37 -9.28 -6.02 0.58
N LYS A 38 -9.71 -6.46 1.76
CA LYS A 38 -11.09 -6.29 2.23
C LYS A 38 -11.29 -4.82 2.60
N LYS A 39 -12.31 -4.18 2.01
CA LYS A 39 -12.62 -2.75 2.18
C LYS A 39 -12.87 -2.38 3.65
N GLU A 40 -13.27 -3.36 4.46
CA GLU A 40 -13.49 -3.27 5.90
C GLU A 40 -12.21 -2.93 6.68
N GLU A 41 -11.02 -3.23 6.14
CA GLU A 41 -9.75 -2.84 6.76
C GLU A 41 -9.57 -1.31 6.82
N LEU A 42 -10.35 -0.55 6.03
CA LEU A 42 -10.41 0.92 6.11
C LEU A 42 -11.59 1.43 6.96
N ASN A 43 -12.31 0.57 7.67
CA ASN A 43 -13.44 0.99 8.51
C ASN A 43 -13.02 1.94 9.64
N TRP A 44 -11.79 1.87 10.13
CA TRP A 44 -11.27 2.85 11.09
C TRP A 44 -11.29 4.27 10.50
N LEU A 45 -10.96 4.45 9.22
CA LEU A 45 -10.98 5.74 8.54
C LEU A 45 -12.43 6.18 8.28
N LEU A 46 -13.30 5.23 7.92
CA LEU A 46 -14.73 5.47 7.80
C LEU A 46 -15.35 5.95 9.12
N ASN A 47 -15.00 5.29 10.23
CA ASN A 47 -15.44 5.66 11.57
C ASN A 47 -14.90 7.02 11.98
N GLU A 48 -13.64 7.33 11.67
CA GLU A 48 -13.09 8.68 11.88
C GLU A 48 -13.92 9.74 11.15
N LEU A 49 -14.31 9.49 9.89
CA LEU A 49 -15.18 10.42 9.14
C LEU A 49 -16.53 10.62 9.81
N LYS A 50 -17.14 9.54 10.32
CA LYS A 50 -18.43 9.62 11.03
C LYS A 50 -18.32 10.43 12.33
N THR A 51 -17.26 10.20 13.09
CA THR A 51 -17.07 10.83 14.41
C THR A 51 -16.61 12.28 14.29
N ASN A 52 -15.64 12.55 13.42
CA ASN A 52 -14.97 13.84 13.36
C ASN A 52 -15.50 14.75 12.24
N GLY A 53 -16.23 14.20 11.26
CA GLY A 53 -16.82 15.00 10.19
C GLY A 53 -15.76 15.80 9.42
N LYS A 54 -16.00 17.10 9.29
CA LYS A 54 -15.08 18.07 8.68
C LYS A 54 -13.72 18.16 9.41
N SER A 55 -13.59 17.68 10.63
CA SER A 55 -12.33 17.70 11.41
C SER A 55 -11.44 16.47 11.20
N SER A 56 -11.91 15.45 10.46
CA SER A 56 -11.16 14.20 10.18
C SER A 56 -9.91 14.44 9.37
N LYS A 57 -8.83 13.68 9.43
CA LYS A 57 -7.59 14.05 8.73
C LYS A 57 -7.71 14.02 7.20
N LYS A 58 -7.12 14.99 6.49
CA LYS A 58 -7.09 14.99 5.02
C LYS A 58 -6.27 13.81 4.51
N THR A 59 -6.91 12.95 3.71
CA THR A 59 -6.37 11.66 3.30
C THR A 59 -6.50 11.47 1.79
N ILE A 60 -5.43 11.01 1.15
CA ILE A 60 -5.48 10.49 -0.22
C ILE A 60 -5.33 8.98 -0.16
N VAL A 61 -6.23 8.25 -0.81
CA VAL A 61 -6.14 6.79 -0.99
C VAL A 61 -5.83 6.48 -2.44
N TYR A 62 -4.57 6.17 -2.74
CA TYR A 62 -4.10 5.76 -4.05
C TYR A 62 -4.44 4.30 -4.33
N CYS A 63 -5.25 4.05 -5.35
CA CYS A 63 -5.62 2.72 -5.82
C CYS A 63 -4.92 2.39 -7.14
N ARG A 64 -4.63 1.11 -7.38
CA ARG A 64 -3.94 0.66 -8.60
C ARG A 64 -4.80 0.77 -9.86
N ASN A 65 -6.12 0.67 -9.73
CA ASN A 65 -7.07 0.69 -10.82
C ASN A 65 -8.35 1.48 -10.44
N ILE A 66 -9.20 1.75 -11.43
CA ILE A 66 -10.43 2.55 -11.26
C ILE A 66 -11.50 1.76 -10.49
N MET A 67 -11.53 0.43 -10.65
CA MET A 67 -12.50 -0.43 -9.95
C MET A 67 -12.30 -0.34 -8.44
N SER A 68 -11.07 -0.52 -7.95
CA SER A 68 -10.75 -0.37 -6.53
C SER A 68 -11.04 1.04 -6.00
N CYS A 69 -10.88 2.09 -6.81
CA CYS A 69 -11.34 3.43 -6.41
C CYS A 69 -12.86 3.46 -6.22
N ALA A 70 -13.62 2.87 -7.15
CA ALA A 70 -15.07 2.83 -7.12
C ALA A 70 -15.59 2.01 -5.93
N ASP A 71 -15.01 0.82 -5.70
CA ASP A 71 -15.40 -0.08 -4.62
C ASP A 71 -15.21 0.58 -3.24
N LEU A 72 -14.05 1.21 -3.01
CA LEU A 72 -13.79 1.95 -1.78
C LEU A 72 -14.65 3.20 -1.66
N TYR A 73 -14.84 3.95 -2.76
CA TYR A 73 -15.69 5.13 -2.77
C TYR A 73 -17.14 4.80 -2.44
N GLU A 74 -17.69 3.73 -3.01
CA GLU A 74 -19.04 3.23 -2.73
C GLU A 74 -19.18 2.80 -1.27
N HIS A 75 -18.23 2.02 -0.76
CA HIS A 75 -18.18 1.61 0.64
C HIS A 75 -18.25 2.80 1.59
N PHE A 76 -17.46 3.84 1.32
CA PHE A 76 -17.44 5.04 2.15
C PHE A 76 -18.71 5.88 1.98
N CYS A 77 -19.23 6.03 0.76
CA CYS A 77 -20.48 6.74 0.52
C CYS A 77 -21.65 6.12 1.27
N ASN A 78 -21.80 4.79 1.19
CA ASN A 78 -22.83 4.05 1.91
C ASN A 78 -22.61 4.17 3.41
N GLY A 79 -21.36 4.04 3.86
CA GLY A 79 -20.99 4.12 5.26
C GLY A 79 -21.38 5.43 5.93
N ILE A 80 -21.14 6.58 5.29
CA ILE A 80 -21.46 7.92 5.83
C ILE A 80 -22.79 8.51 5.33
N GLU A 81 -23.61 7.71 4.64
CA GLU A 81 -24.86 8.16 4.00
C GLU A 81 -24.64 9.42 3.14
N GLN A 82 -23.58 9.41 2.32
CA GLN A 82 -23.17 10.57 1.54
C GLN A 82 -24.27 10.97 0.55
N GLY A 83 -24.74 12.22 0.66
CA GLY A 83 -25.67 12.82 -0.28
C GLY A 83 -25.04 13.22 -1.62
N ASN A 84 -25.90 13.59 -2.58
CA ASN A 84 -25.46 14.00 -3.92
C ASN A 84 -24.93 15.44 -4.01
N ASP A 85 -25.18 16.27 -2.99
CA ASP A 85 -24.75 17.68 -2.92
C ASP A 85 -23.23 17.77 -2.84
N LEU A 86 -22.60 18.28 -3.92
CA LEU A 86 -21.14 18.34 -4.06
C LEU A 86 -20.48 19.11 -2.91
N GLU A 87 -21.07 20.22 -2.48
CA GLU A 87 -20.47 21.09 -1.46
C GLU A 87 -20.46 20.45 -0.06
N LYS A 88 -21.27 19.41 0.17
CA LYS A 88 -21.35 18.69 1.46
C LYS A 88 -20.62 17.36 1.45
N ARG A 89 -20.05 16.94 0.32
CA ARG A 89 -19.35 15.65 0.24
C ARG A 89 -18.11 15.65 1.11
N MET A 90 -17.91 14.53 1.79
CA MET A 90 -16.70 14.28 2.57
C MET A 90 -15.72 13.39 1.83
N VAL A 91 -16.23 12.55 0.92
CA VAL A 91 -15.39 11.68 0.10
C VAL A 91 -15.65 11.94 -1.38
N ALA A 92 -14.58 11.85 -2.17
CA ALA A 92 -14.66 11.93 -3.62
C ALA A 92 -13.73 10.92 -4.28
N MET A 93 -14.04 10.59 -5.54
CA MET A 93 -13.20 9.76 -6.38
C MET A 93 -12.54 10.60 -7.48
N PHE A 94 -11.27 10.33 -7.78
CA PHE A 94 -10.50 11.04 -8.80
C PHE A 94 -9.64 10.10 -9.68
N HIS A 95 -10.02 9.95 -10.94
CA HIS A 95 -9.29 9.22 -11.96
C HIS A 95 -9.53 9.84 -13.34
N ARG A 96 -8.86 9.29 -14.36
CA ARG A 96 -8.94 9.79 -15.75
C ARG A 96 -10.39 9.95 -16.27
N SER A 97 -11.27 9.02 -15.91
CA SER A 97 -12.66 8.96 -16.36
C SER A 97 -13.65 9.66 -15.41
N THR A 98 -13.17 10.34 -14.36
CA THR A 98 -14.05 11.14 -13.50
C THR A 98 -14.65 12.29 -14.31
N ALA A 99 -15.95 12.56 -14.12
CA ALA A 99 -16.64 13.67 -14.80
C ALA A 99 -15.95 15.01 -14.52
N ASP A 100 -15.86 15.87 -15.53
CA ASP A 100 -15.10 17.13 -15.44
C ASP A 100 -15.65 18.09 -14.38
N THR A 101 -16.96 18.04 -14.14
CA THR A 101 -17.61 18.76 -13.04
C THR A 101 -17.05 18.33 -11.68
N ASN A 102 -16.92 17.02 -11.45
CA ASN A 102 -16.36 16.48 -10.21
C ASN A 102 -14.85 16.70 -10.12
N LYS A 103 -14.10 16.60 -11.22
CA LYS A 103 -12.67 16.95 -11.25
C LYS A 103 -12.47 18.42 -10.84
N THR A 104 -13.24 19.34 -11.43
CA THR A 104 -13.15 20.78 -11.14
C THR A 104 -13.49 21.06 -9.68
N HIS A 105 -14.53 20.43 -9.15
CA HIS A 105 -14.90 20.56 -7.75
C HIS A 105 -13.79 20.04 -6.83
N VAL A 106 -13.27 18.83 -7.04
CA VAL A 106 -12.19 18.27 -6.20
C VAL A 106 -10.92 19.14 -6.25
N LEU A 107 -10.52 19.59 -7.45
CA LEU A 107 -9.32 20.41 -7.62
C LEU A 107 -9.44 21.82 -7.03
N SER A 108 -10.65 22.37 -6.94
CA SER A 108 -10.88 23.68 -6.31
C SER A 108 -11.09 23.58 -4.80
N GLN A 109 -11.79 22.55 -4.33
CA GLN A 109 -12.19 22.43 -2.93
C GLN A 109 -11.15 21.74 -2.05
N PHE A 110 -10.57 20.62 -2.48
CA PHE A 110 -9.68 19.82 -1.62
C PHE A 110 -8.42 20.57 -1.13
N PRO A 111 -7.82 21.51 -1.90
CA PRO A 111 -6.74 22.37 -1.39
C PRO A 111 -7.16 23.34 -0.29
N SER A 112 -8.45 23.69 -0.18
CA SER A 112 -8.94 24.63 0.84
C SER A 112 -8.87 24.01 2.24
N TYR A 113 -8.42 24.79 3.24
CA TYR A 113 -8.43 24.36 4.64
C TYR A 113 -9.86 24.19 5.20
N ASP A 114 -10.82 24.93 4.65
CA ASP A 114 -12.23 24.90 5.08
C ASP A 114 -13.10 23.95 4.24
N THR A 115 -12.49 23.00 3.54
CA THR A 115 -13.23 22.03 2.72
C THR A 115 -13.94 20.97 3.57
N ASN A 116 -15.09 20.49 3.09
CA ASN A 116 -15.73 19.27 3.61
C ASN A 116 -15.05 17.99 3.10
N LEU A 117 -14.34 18.05 1.96
CA LEU A 117 -13.65 16.89 1.39
C LEU A 117 -12.48 16.47 2.27
N ARG A 118 -12.59 15.29 2.88
CA ARG A 118 -11.56 14.72 3.76
C ARG A 118 -10.84 13.54 3.12
N VAL A 119 -11.49 12.72 2.30
CA VAL A 119 -10.86 11.55 1.66
C VAL A 119 -11.04 11.55 0.15
N ILE A 120 -9.93 11.43 -0.58
CA ILE A 120 -9.95 11.29 -2.04
C ILE A 120 -9.46 9.89 -2.43
N PHE A 121 -10.33 9.09 -3.04
CA PHE A 121 -9.97 7.81 -3.65
C PHE A 121 -9.48 8.05 -5.07
N ALA A 122 -8.19 7.82 -5.31
CA ALA A 122 -7.55 8.27 -6.52
C ALA A 122 -6.69 7.22 -7.20
N THR A 123 -6.59 7.34 -8.52
CA THR A 123 -5.45 6.75 -9.24
C THR A 123 -4.31 7.77 -9.29
N ILE A 124 -3.17 7.36 -9.87
CA ILE A 124 -1.97 8.21 -10.09
C ILE A 124 -2.31 9.53 -10.82
N ALA A 125 -3.42 9.56 -11.57
CA ALA A 125 -3.92 10.77 -12.21
C ALA A 125 -4.12 11.93 -11.22
N PHE A 126 -4.41 11.63 -9.95
CA PHE A 126 -4.52 12.64 -8.91
C PHE A 126 -3.15 13.08 -8.41
N GLY A 127 -2.84 14.35 -8.62
CA GLY A 127 -1.70 15.02 -8.02
C GLY A 127 -0.64 15.54 -8.99
N MET A 128 -0.75 15.27 -10.29
CA MET A 128 0.03 16.02 -11.28
C MET A 128 -0.44 17.49 -11.26
N GLY A 129 0.39 18.40 -10.75
CA GLY A 129 0.13 19.85 -10.81
C GLY A 129 -0.73 20.44 -9.68
N VAL A 130 -1.03 19.68 -8.62
CA VAL A 130 -1.77 20.19 -7.44
C VAL A 130 -0.87 20.15 -6.22
N ASP A 131 -0.74 21.30 -5.55
CA ASP A 131 -0.02 21.45 -4.30
C ASP A 131 -1.01 21.64 -3.16
N ILE A 132 -1.11 20.65 -2.27
CA ILE A 132 -2.00 20.65 -1.12
C ILE A 132 -1.12 20.49 0.11
N PRO A 133 -0.91 21.57 0.88
CA PRO A 133 0.11 21.60 1.92
C PRO A 133 -0.20 20.65 3.08
N ASP A 134 -1.49 20.46 3.38
CA ASP A 134 -2.02 19.92 4.63
C ASP A 134 -2.57 18.49 4.51
N ILE A 135 -2.05 17.69 3.57
CA ILE A 135 -2.39 16.25 3.51
C ILE A 135 -1.73 15.53 4.68
N GLU A 136 -2.52 14.97 5.58
CA GLU A 136 -2.04 14.31 6.79
C GLU A 136 -1.80 12.81 6.57
N ARG A 137 -2.51 12.20 5.61
CA ARG A 137 -2.36 10.78 5.28
C ARG A 137 -2.32 10.53 3.77
N VAL A 138 -1.39 9.68 3.35
CA VAL A 138 -1.39 9.06 2.02
C VAL A 138 -1.45 7.55 2.22
N ILE A 139 -2.48 6.91 1.69
CA ILE A 139 -2.69 5.47 1.78
C ILE A 139 -2.55 4.90 0.38
N HIS A 140 -1.72 3.89 0.20
CA HIS A 140 -1.64 3.09 -1.02
C HIS A 140 -2.46 1.82 -0.81
N TRP A 141 -3.58 1.72 -1.52
CA TRP A 141 -4.38 0.51 -1.63
C TRP A 141 -3.83 -0.39 -2.73
N GLY A 142 -2.65 -0.95 -2.45
CA GLY A 142 -1.93 -1.90 -3.26
C GLY A 142 -0.43 -1.67 -3.15
N ALA A 143 0.38 -2.68 -3.50
CA ALA A 143 1.81 -2.46 -3.64
C ALA A 143 2.07 -1.32 -4.66
N PRO A 144 3.02 -0.41 -4.38
CA PRO A 144 3.35 0.66 -5.33
C PRO A 144 3.87 0.10 -6.66
N ARG A 145 3.64 0.80 -7.77
CA ARG A 145 4.16 0.35 -9.08
C ARG A 145 5.68 0.48 -9.24
N GLY A 146 6.31 1.26 -8.36
CA GLY A 146 7.74 1.52 -8.33
C GLY A 146 8.09 2.44 -7.16
N LEU A 147 9.35 2.41 -6.71
CA LEU A 147 9.80 3.18 -5.56
C LEU A 147 9.94 4.68 -5.86
N GLU A 148 10.24 5.06 -7.10
CA GLU A 148 10.27 6.46 -7.54
C GLU A 148 8.87 7.07 -7.48
N GLN A 149 7.89 6.33 -7.99
CA GLN A 149 6.50 6.73 -7.98
C GLN A 149 5.95 6.78 -6.55
N TYR A 150 6.26 5.76 -5.74
CA TYR A 150 5.90 5.73 -4.32
C TYR A 150 6.47 6.93 -3.57
N SER A 151 7.75 7.28 -3.78
CA SER A 151 8.40 8.43 -3.16
C SER A 151 7.67 9.74 -3.53
N GLN A 152 7.28 9.90 -4.79
CA GLN A 152 6.53 11.08 -5.23
C GLN A 152 5.13 11.16 -4.60
N GLU A 153 4.41 10.04 -4.54
CA GLU A 153 3.04 9.96 -4.02
C GLU A 153 3.01 10.12 -2.50
N SER A 154 3.85 9.39 -1.78
CA SER A 154 4.00 9.51 -0.32
C SER A 154 4.49 10.90 0.10
N GLY A 155 5.38 11.53 -0.69
CA GLY A 155 5.89 12.88 -0.46
C GLY A 155 4.87 14.03 -0.59
N ARG A 156 3.62 13.71 -0.95
CA ARG A 156 2.47 14.63 -0.86
C ARG A 156 2.01 14.85 0.57
N ALA A 157 2.24 13.88 1.45
CA ALA A 157 1.90 14.01 2.85
C ALA A 157 2.78 15.11 3.50
N GLY A 158 2.14 15.99 4.28
CA GLY A 158 2.79 16.94 5.18
C GLY A 158 3.74 17.91 4.49
N ARG A 159 3.32 18.55 3.38
CA ARG A 159 4.17 19.57 2.73
C ARG A 159 4.31 20.84 3.58
N ASP A 160 3.39 21.06 4.50
CA ASP A 160 3.47 22.07 5.55
C ASP A 160 4.48 21.72 6.68
N GLY A 161 5.11 20.54 6.63
CA GLY A 161 6.10 20.08 7.60
C GLY A 161 5.51 19.46 8.86
N ARG A 162 4.18 19.36 8.99
CA ARG A 162 3.55 18.64 10.11
C ARG A 162 3.79 17.14 9.98
N GLU A 163 3.69 16.44 11.11
CA GLU A 163 3.79 14.99 11.14
C GLU A 163 2.63 14.38 10.34
N SER A 164 2.98 13.61 9.33
CA SER A 164 2.03 12.95 8.42
C SER A 164 2.43 11.50 8.20
N VAL A 165 1.54 10.71 7.59
CA VAL A 165 1.77 9.28 7.40
C VAL A 165 1.62 8.88 5.95
N SER A 166 2.51 8.00 5.48
CA SER A 166 2.29 7.20 4.29
C SER A 166 2.16 5.73 4.66
N CYS A 167 1.03 5.12 4.32
CA CYS A 167 0.74 3.72 4.61
C CYS A 167 0.55 2.94 3.32
N VAL A 168 1.19 1.78 3.19
CA VAL A 168 0.98 0.85 2.07
C VAL A 168 0.24 -0.37 2.60
N TYR A 169 -0.96 -0.59 2.09
CA TYR A 169 -1.64 -1.88 2.19
C TYR A 169 -1.19 -2.71 1.00
N TYR A 170 -0.71 -3.92 1.22
CA TYR A 170 -0.34 -4.82 0.13
C TYR A 170 -0.78 -6.25 0.42
N SER A 171 -1.22 -6.95 -0.62
CA SER A 171 -1.45 -8.39 -0.60
C SER A 171 -0.30 -9.14 -1.25
N GLY A 172 -0.28 -10.46 -1.08
CA GLY A 172 0.64 -11.36 -1.78
C GLY A 172 0.51 -11.24 -3.29
N TYR A 173 -0.73 -11.17 -3.76
CA TYR A 173 -1.05 -10.90 -5.16
C TYR A 173 -0.38 -9.63 -5.69
N ASP A 174 -0.35 -8.55 -4.89
CA ASP A 174 0.26 -7.30 -5.30
C ASP A 174 1.78 -7.43 -5.54
N ILE A 175 2.45 -8.32 -4.81
CA ILE A 175 3.91 -8.48 -4.81
C ILE A 175 4.39 -9.76 -5.51
N ALA A 176 3.48 -10.52 -6.13
CA ALA A 176 3.81 -11.70 -6.92
C ALA A 176 4.85 -11.41 -8.02
N LYS A 177 5.62 -12.43 -8.40
CA LYS A 177 6.82 -12.30 -9.24
C LYS A 177 6.58 -11.54 -10.54
N ASN A 178 5.47 -11.86 -11.19
CA ASN A 178 5.08 -11.31 -12.49
C ASN A 178 4.24 -10.02 -12.40
N ARG A 179 3.94 -9.54 -11.18
CA ARG A 179 3.05 -8.38 -10.96
C ARG A 179 3.74 -7.15 -10.40
N CYS A 180 4.90 -7.32 -9.77
CA CYS A 180 5.69 -6.21 -9.24
C CYS A 180 7.18 -6.34 -9.59
N LYS A 181 7.87 -5.18 -9.55
CA LYS A 181 9.33 -5.15 -9.65
C LYS A 181 9.94 -5.72 -8.38
N GLU A 182 11.09 -6.38 -8.52
CA GLU A 182 11.88 -6.90 -7.40
C GLU A 182 12.10 -5.85 -6.31
N SER A 183 12.48 -4.61 -6.69
CA SER A 183 12.68 -3.52 -5.72
C SER A 183 11.43 -3.15 -4.92
N VAL A 184 10.23 -3.31 -5.49
CA VAL A 184 8.96 -3.09 -4.77
C VAL A 184 8.70 -4.25 -3.83
N ARG A 185 8.90 -5.50 -4.28
CA ARG A 185 8.74 -6.69 -3.45
C ARG A 185 9.63 -6.59 -2.21
N ASP A 186 10.91 -6.34 -2.42
CA ASP A 186 11.90 -6.18 -1.35
C ASP A 186 11.49 -5.08 -0.38
N PHE A 187 11.00 -3.95 -0.89
CA PHE A 187 10.54 -2.85 -0.05
C PHE A 187 9.31 -3.20 0.79
N CYS A 188 8.35 -3.95 0.23
CA CYS A 188 7.14 -4.38 0.93
C CYS A 188 7.42 -5.48 1.97
N THR A 189 8.34 -6.40 1.71
CA THR A 189 8.62 -7.55 2.60
C THR A 189 9.76 -7.31 3.60
N THR A 190 10.51 -6.21 3.44
CA THR A 190 11.65 -5.93 4.31
C THR A 190 11.26 -5.76 5.78
N THR A 191 12.11 -6.26 6.68
CA THR A 191 12.07 -5.98 8.11
C THR A 191 13.00 -4.82 8.50
N LYS A 192 13.79 -4.30 7.55
CA LYS A 192 14.69 -3.16 7.76
C LYS A 192 13.90 -1.86 7.82
N CYS A 193 14.53 -0.79 8.28
CA CYS A 193 13.92 0.54 8.29
C CYS A 193 13.45 0.96 6.88
N LEU A 194 12.15 1.21 6.71
CA LEU A 194 11.54 1.58 5.43
C LEU A 194 12.14 2.87 4.85
N ARG A 195 12.39 3.89 5.69
CA ARG A 195 13.05 5.14 5.25
C ARG A 195 14.42 4.87 4.66
N MET A 196 15.22 4.02 5.32
CA MET A 196 16.55 3.66 4.82
C MET A 196 16.46 2.86 3.52
N GLN A 197 15.53 1.92 3.41
CA GLN A 197 15.32 1.15 2.18
C GLN A 197 14.90 2.06 1.01
N LEU A 198 13.94 2.96 1.23
CA LEU A 198 13.47 3.89 0.21
C LEU A 198 14.56 4.87 -0.25
N THR A 199 15.29 5.47 0.68
CA THR A 199 16.37 6.43 0.35
C THR A 199 17.56 5.75 -0.33
N SER A 200 17.90 4.51 0.07
CA SER A 200 18.99 3.74 -0.56
C SER A 200 18.70 3.39 -2.02
N HIS A 201 17.42 3.26 -2.41
CA HIS A 201 17.00 3.02 -3.80
C HIS A 201 17.49 4.11 -4.76
N PHE A 202 17.58 5.36 -4.30
CA PHE A 202 17.95 6.51 -5.15
C PHE A 202 19.46 6.65 -5.38
N LYS A 203 20.30 5.77 -4.81
CA LYS A 203 21.75 5.64 -5.08
C LYS A 203 22.46 6.98 -5.37
N LEU A 204 22.49 7.86 -4.37
CA LEU A 204 23.22 9.12 -4.50
C LEU A 204 24.71 8.85 -4.26
N ASP A 205 25.40 8.42 -5.32
CA ASP A 205 26.84 8.08 -5.32
C ASP A 205 27.75 9.25 -4.90
N ASP A 206 27.25 10.50 -4.91
CA ASP A 206 28.03 11.72 -4.68
C ASP A 206 27.72 12.45 -3.35
N ILE A 207 26.81 11.95 -2.52
CA ILE A 207 26.68 12.49 -1.16
C ILE A 207 27.69 11.74 -0.30
N ALA A 208 28.84 12.38 -0.07
CA ALA A 208 29.76 12.01 0.99
C ALA A 208 28.93 11.58 2.20
N SER A 209 29.15 10.36 2.69
CA SER A 209 28.63 9.90 3.97
C SER A 209 28.73 11.07 4.94
N PRO A 210 27.65 11.46 5.64
CA PRO A 210 27.61 12.74 6.35
C PRO A 210 28.78 12.82 7.33
N SER A 211 29.83 13.51 6.90
CA SER A 211 30.97 13.87 7.71
C SER A 211 30.47 14.98 8.61
N SER A 212 30.15 14.59 9.85
CA SER A 212 30.47 15.35 11.05
C SER A 212 30.42 16.87 10.86
N GLY A 213 29.21 17.45 10.78
CA GLY A 213 29.14 18.87 10.44
C GLY A 213 27.82 19.60 10.58
N THR A 214 26.69 18.95 10.84
CA THR A 214 25.48 19.58 11.43
C THR A 214 24.55 18.45 11.84
N ARG A 215 24.17 18.41 13.11
CA ARG A 215 23.23 17.42 13.65
C ARG A 215 21.83 17.68 13.09
N SER A 216 21.51 17.10 11.94
CA SER A 216 20.17 16.51 11.72
C SER A 216 20.21 14.99 11.86
N SER A 217 21.35 14.44 12.30
CA SER A 217 21.56 13.08 12.80
C SER A 217 21.10 12.93 14.26
N GLN A 218 19.90 13.40 14.60
CA GLN A 218 19.16 12.74 15.66
C GLN A 218 18.15 11.85 14.94
N PRO A 219 18.12 10.53 15.18
CA PRO A 219 16.96 9.76 14.78
C PRO A 219 15.79 10.45 15.47
N THR A 220 14.92 11.10 14.71
CA THR A 220 13.62 11.55 15.18
C THR A 220 13.00 10.31 15.80
N SER A 221 13.06 10.20 17.14
CA SER A 221 12.62 9.08 17.98
C SER A 221 12.37 7.78 17.19
N LEU A 222 13.28 6.79 17.17
CA LEU A 222 13.19 5.58 16.30
C LEU A 222 11.76 5.06 16.02
N CYS A 223 10.86 5.10 17.02
CA CYS A 223 9.42 4.78 16.92
C CYS A 223 8.53 5.62 15.97
N ARG A 224 8.98 6.78 15.48
CA ARG A 224 8.26 7.64 14.51
C ARG A 224 8.88 7.60 13.12
N CYS A 225 9.90 6.78 12.92
CA CYS A 225 10.54 6.65 11.62
C CYS A 225 9.68 5.83 10.66
N CYS A 226 9.30 4.61 11.06
CA CYS A 226 8.47 3.71 10.27
C CYS A 226 7.90 2.56 11.14
N SER A 227 6.97 1.78 10.59
CA SER A 227 6.39 0.59 11.24
C SER A 227 7.44 -0.43 11.69
N ASN A 228 8.47 -0.68 10.87
CA ASN A 228 9.52 -1.65 11.21
C ASN A 228 10.39 -1.19 12.38
N CYS A 229 10.69 0.10 12.46
CA CYS A 229 11.45 0.65 13.60
C CYS A 229 10.63 0.67 14.90
N LYS A 230 9.29 0.69 14.81
CA LYS A 230 8.40 0.64 15.99
C LYS A 230 8.53 -0.69 16.74
N VAL A 231 8.72 -1.81 16.04
CA VAL A 231 8.79 -3.17 16.64
C VAL A 231 9.87 -3.28 17.71
N ASN A 232 11.02 -2.64 17.48
CA ASN A 232 12.16 -2.68 18.41
C ASN A 232 12.24 -1.43 19.30
N CYS A 233 11.13 -0.71 19.49
CA CYS A 233 11.14 0.53 20.25
C CYS A 233 10.42 0.43 21.60
N GLU A 234 11.10 0.86 22.65
CA GLU A 234 10.62 0.84 24.03
C GLU A 234 10.15 2.24 24.50
N CYS A 235 9.88 3.17 23.58
CA CYS A 235 9.64 4.59 23.90
C CYS A 235 8.29 4.86 24.60
N GLY A 236 7.37 3.88 24.63
CA GLY A 236 6.03 3.99 25.25
C GLY A 236 5.05 4.95 24.56
N ASN A 237 5.52 5.81 23.66
CA ASN A 237 4.75 6.83 22.92
C ASN A 237 4.88 6.66 21.40
N CYS A 238 4.95 5.40 20.95
CA CYS A 238 5.07 5.08 19.53
C CYS A 238 3.84 5.59 18.75
N PHE A 239 4.06 6.02 17.51
CA PHE A 239 2.95 6.37 16.62
C PHE A 239 2.05 5.15 16.38
N SER A 240 0.74 5.32 16.53
CA SER A 240 -0.28 4.33 16.16
C SER A 240 -1.05 4.84 14.93
N PHE A 241 -1.07 4.02 13.88
CA PHE A 241 -1.69 4.41 12.61
C PHE A 241 -3.22 4.50 12.72
N HIS A 242 -3.80 3.58 13.50
CA HIS A 242 -5.20 3.58 13.91
C HIS A 242 -5.31 4.25 15.28
N ASP A 243 -6.37 5.03 15.50
CA ASP A 243 -6.70 5.51 16.83
C ASP A 243 -7.22 4.32 17.67
N GLU A 244 -6.51 3.96 18.73
CA GLU A 244 -6.82 2.80 19.61
C GLU A 244 -8.21 2.92 20.28
N ASN A 245 -8.83 4.10 20.27
CA ASN A 245 -10.19 4.33 20.76
C ASN A 245 -11.30 3.94 19.77
N SER A 246 -10.95 3.48 18.56
CA SER A 246 -11.91 3.02 17.54
C SER A 246 -12.09 1.51 17.50
N SER A 247 -11.33 0.77 18.33
CA SER A 247 -11.41 -0.69 18.47
C SER A 247 -12.57 -1.11 19.38
N ASN A 248 -13.81 -0.84 18.98
CA ASN A 248 -14.87 -1.79 19.26
C ASN A 248 -14.86 -2.78 18.09
N ASP A 249 -13.93 -3.75 18.14
CA ASP A 249 -14.07 -5.01 17.41
C ASP A 249 -15.26 -5.77 18.02
N LEU A 250 -16.45 -5.31 17.68
CA LEU A 250 -17.68 -6.10 17.69
C LEU A 250 -17.95 -6.46 16.24
N LEU A 251 -17.11 -7.35 15.69
CA LEU A 251 -17.53 -8.18 14.57
C LEU A 251 -18.77 -8.95 15.04
N SER A 252 -19.90 -8.69 14.39
CA SER A 252 -21.16 -9.30 14.76
C SER A 252 -21.12 -10.78 14.37
N ARG A 253 -21.67 -11.67 15.21
CA ARG A 253 -21.70 -13.13 15.00
C ARG A 253 -22.39 -13.56 13.69
N GLU A 254 -23.10 -12.67 13.01
CA GLU A 254 -23.77 -12.93 11.73
C GLU A 254 -22.81 -12.75 10.53
N ASP A 255 -21.75 -11.93 10.67
CA ASP A 255 -20.76 -11.70 9.61
C ASP A 255 -19.76 -12.87 9.47
N ASP A 256 -19.46 -13.59 10.56
CA ASP A 256 -18.66 -14.84 10.54
C ASP A 256 -19.33 -15.94 9.71
N PHE A 257 -20.67 -15.97 9.67
CA PHE A 257 -21.41 -16.99 8.93
C PHE A 257 -21.37 -16.76 7.42
N LEU A 258 -21.45 -15.49 6.99
CA LEU A 258 -21.36 -15.12 5.57
C LEU A 258 -19.92 -15.13 5.05
N LEU A 259 -18.93 -14.73 5.87
CA LEU A 259 -17.51 -14.88 5.52
C LEU A 259 -17.10 -16.35 5.40
N GLY A 260 -17.58 -17.22 6.29
CA GLY A 260 -17.33 -18.67 6.23
C GLY A 260 -17.91 -19.31 4.97
N GLN A 261 -19.05 -18.82 4.49
CA GLN A 261 -19.69 -19.33 3.28
C GLN A 261 -18.96 -18.88 2.00
N PHE A 262 -18.43 -17.65 1.95
CA PHE A 262 -17.68 -17.12 0.79
C PHE A 262 -16.23 -17.63 0.73
N CYS A 263 -15.54 -17.75 1.88
CA CYS A 263 -14.23 -18.41 1.96
C CYS A 263 -14.32 -19.88 1.55
N GLY A 264 -15.45 -20.56 1.80
CA GLY A 264 -15.69 -21.92 1.32
C GLY A 264 -15.62 -22.06 -0.20
N PHE A 265 -16.23 -21.13 -0.96
CA PHE A 265 -16.22 -21.19 -2.43
C PHE A 265 -14.87 -20.85 -3.07
N LEU A 266 -14.18 -19.83 -2.55
CA LEU A 266 -12.84 -19.46 -3.03
C LEU A 266 -11.81 -20.55 -2.70
N ASN A 267 -11.89 -21.12 -1.49
CA ASN A 267 -11.02 -22.23 -1.11
C ASN A 267 -11.34 -23.50 -1.90
N GLU A 268 -12.59 -23.73 -2.29
CA GLU A 268 -12.94 -24.84 -3.19
C GLU A 268 -12.34 -24.63 -4.60
N ALA A 269 -12.41 -23.42 -5.15
CA ALA A 269 -11.80 -23.13 -6.45
C ALA A 269 -10.26 -23.18 -6.41
N VAL A 270 -9.63 -22.73 -5.31
CA VAL A 270 -8.19 -22.94 -5.08
C VAL A 270 -7.89 -24.43 -4.99
N ARG A 271 -8.72 -25.21 -4.27
CA ARG A 271 -8.58 -26.66 -4.16
C ARG A 271 -8.66 -27.34 -5.52
N GLU A 272 -9.66 -27.01 -6.34
CA GLU A 272 -9.83 -27.57 -7.69
C GLU A 272 -8.60 -27.29 -8.56
N ASN A 273 -8.12 -26.04 -8.62
CA ASN A 273 -6.91 -25.70 -9.39
C ASN A 273 -5.65 -26.43 -8.89
N LEU A 274 -5.49 -26.58 -7.57
CA LEU A 274 -4.36 -27.30 -7.00
C LEU A 274 -4.45 -28.82 -7.22
N LEU A 275 -5.66 -29.39 -7.31
CA LEU A 275 -5.90 -30.79 -7.67
C LEU A 275 -5.58 -31.04 -9.14
N ASP A 276 -6.03 -30.16 -10.05
CA ASP A 276 -5.70 -30.24 -11.48
C ASP A 276 -4.18 -30.15 -11.71
N PHE A 277 -3.53 -29.22 -10.99
CA PHE A 277 -2.08 -29.09 -11.01
C PHE A 277 -1.37 -30.33 -10.45
N TYR A 278 -1.91 -30.94 -9.39
CA TYR A 278 -1.38 -32.18 -8.85
C TYR A 278 -1.49 -33.34 -9.85
N GLU A 279 -2.62 -33.48 -10.54
CA GLU A 279 -2.78 -34.50 -11.59
C GLU A 279 -1.77 -34.30 -12.73
N PHE A 280 -1.56 -33.06 -13.16
CA PHE A 280 -0.52 -32.72 -14.13
C PHE A 280 0.89 -33.15 -13.68
N LEU A 281 1.26 -32.91 -12.42
CA LEU A 281 2.57 -33.31 -11.87
C LEU A 281 2.74 -34.84 -11.73
N VAL A 282 1.64 -35.58 -11.62
CA VAL A 282 1.65 -37.06 -11.65
C VAL A 282 1.91 -37.55 -13.07
N GLU A 283 1.33 -36.91 -14.09
CA GLU A 283 1.49 -37.27 -15.49
C GLU A 283 2.89 -36.99 -16.06
N GLU A 284 3.58 -35.93 -15.60
CA GLU A 284 4.93 -35.57 -16.06
C GLU A 284 6.02 -36.60 -15.67
N GLN A 285 5.74 -37.54 -14.76
CA GLN A 285 6.67 -38.60 -14.28
C GLN A 285 8.02 -38.10 -13.71
N GLU A 286 8.15 -36.82 -13.36
CA GLU A 286 9.36 -36.24 -12.77
C GLU A 286 9.43 -36.36 -11.24
N GLY A 287 8.41 -36.94 -10.60
CA GLY A 287 8.38 -37.17 -9.15
C GLY A 287 8.08 -35.92 -8.30
N ARG A 288 7.79 -34.76 -8.92
CA ARG A 288 7.43 -33.51 -8.23
C ARG A 288 6.14 -33.61 -7.40
N HIS A 289 5.19 -34.47 -7.81
CA HIS A 289 3.98 -34.79 -7.04
C HIS A 289 4.26 -35.40 -5.64
N LEU A 290 5.46 -35.93 -5.38
CA LEU A 290 5.83 -36.44 -4.06
C LEU A 290 6.10 -35.30 -3.05
N LEU A 291 6.48 -34.12 -3.56
CA LEU A 291 6.77 -32.92 -2.77
C LEU A 291 5.51 -32.06 -2.55
N PHE A 292 4.46 -32.28 -3.33
CA PHE A 292 3.17 -31.61 -3.23
C PHE A 292 2.06 -32.65 -3.36
N ASN A 293 1.59 -33.15 -2.23
CA ASN A 293 0.58 -34.22 -2.16
C ASN A 293 -0.77 -33.69 -1.62
N SER A 294 -1.80 -34.53 -1.59
CA SER A 294 -3.14 -34.14 -1.15
C SER A 294 -3.19 -33.51 0.26
N SER A 295 -2.31 -33.90 1.18
CA SER A 295 -2.23 -33.25 2.50
C SER A 295 -1.65 -31.84 2.42
N MET A 296 -0.71 -31.60 1.51
CA MET A 296 -0.13 -30.28 1.26
C MET A 296 -1.12 -29.37 0.55
N ILE A 297 -1.94 -29.91 -0.37
CA ILE A 297 -3.04 -29.18 -1.01
C ILE A 297 -4.00 -28.64 0.05
N GLU A 298 -4.48 -29.48 0.97
CA GLU A 298 -5.38 -29.01 2.04
C GLU A 298 -4.69 -27.99 2.95
N THR A 299 -3.42 -28.20 3.30
CA THR A 299 -2.66 -27.23 4.10
C THR A 299 -2.55 -25.87 3.40
N VAL A 300 -2.30 -25.88 2.09
CA VAL A 300 -2.22 -24.66 1.27
C VAL A 300 -3.59 -23.99 1.16
N VAL A 301 -4.66 -24.75 0.96
CA VAL A 301 -6.04 -24.24 0.89
C VAL A 301 -6.47 -23.61 2.21
N GLU A 302 -6.18 -24.27 3.34
CA GLU A 302 -6.48 -23.77 4.69
C GLU A 302 -5.73 -22.47 5.01
N ASN A 303 -4.52 -22.32 4.46
CA ASN A 303 -3.66 -21.15 4.68
C ASN A 303 -3.67 -20.17 3.50
N ALA A 304 -4.51 -20.37 2.48
CA ALA A 304 -4.48 -19.60 1.24
C ALA A 304 -4.65 -18.10 1.48
N ASP A 305 -5.37 -17.71 2.53
CA ASP A 305 -5.58 -16.31 2.95
C ASP A 305 -4.36 -15.66 3.60
N PHE A 306 -3.34 -16.45 3.92
CA PHE A 306 -2.10 -16.02 4.61
C PHE A 306 -0.85 -16.33 3.80
N ILE A 307 -0.99 -16.91 2.62
CA ILE A 307 0.10 -17.17 1.69
C ILE A 307 0.34 -15.92 0.84
N PHE A 308 1.49 -15.27 1.03
CA PHE A 308 1.83 -14.01 0.36
C PHE A 308 3.12 -14.05 -0.46
N SER A 309 3.89 -15.14 -0.34
CA SER A 309 5.19 -15.34 -0.97
C SER A 309 5.50 -16.83 -1.09
N GLU A 310 6.47 -17.16 -1.93
CA GLU A 310 7.02 -18.53 -2.01
C GLU A 310 7.53 -18.99 -0.64
N ASP A 311 8.12 -18.09 0.15
CA ASP A 311 8.60 -18.38 1.51
C ASP A 311 7.46 -18.75 2.47
N ASP A 312 6.28 -18.14 2.32
CA ASP A 312 5.10 -18.52 3.13
C ASP A 312 4.68 -19.96 2.79
N ILE A 313 4.69 -20.34 1.51
CA ILE A 313 4.39 -21.72 1.06
C ILE A 313 5.46 -22.69 1.54
N VAL A 314 6.73 -22.31 1.45
CA VAL A 314 7.86 -23.12 1.93
C VAL A 314 7.76 -23.32 3.45
N SER A 315 7.31 -22.31 4.19
CA SER A 315 7.08 -22.40 5.63
C SER A 315 5.95 -23.38 6.02
N LEU A 316 5.05 -23.72 5.10
CA LEU A 316 4.01 -24.75 5.28
C LEU A 316 4.55 -26.18 5.07
N GLY A 317 5.83 -26.33 4.73
CA GLY A 317 6.49 -27.64 4.58
C GLY A 317 6.80 -28.05 3.14
N LEU A 318 6.58 -27.16 2.16
CA LEU A 318 7.06 -27.33 0.78
C LEU A 318 8.55 -27.02 0.70
N ILE A 319 9.37 -27.97 0.27
CA ILE A 319 10.84 -27.80 0.25
C ILE A 319 11.32 -27.17 -1.08
N ASP A 320 10.49 -27.18 -2.13
CA ASP A 320 10.84 -26.73 -3.47
C ASP A 320 10.28 -25.33 -3.78
N HIS A 321 11.17 -24.38 -4.05
CA HIS A 321 10.81 -22.98 -4.35
C HIS A 321 10.16 -22.81 -5.74
N ASN A 322 10.49 -23.65 -6.73
CA ASN A 322 9.86 -23.54 -8.05
C ASN A 322 8.39 -23.94 -7.94
N LEU A 323 8.12 -25.02 -7.22
CA LEU A 323 6.77 -25.50 -6.95
C LEU A 323 5.95 -24.51 -6.10
N ALA A 324 6.60 -23.87 -5.13
CA ALA A 324 5.99 -22.77 -4.37
C ALA A 324 5.60 -21.59 -5.28
N GLY A 325 6.40 -21.28 -6.31
CA GLY A 325 6.08 -20.27 -7.31
C GLY A 325 4.80 -20.61 -8.09
N ASP A 326 4.71 -21.82 -8.63
CA ASP A 326 3.55 -22.29 -9.40
C ASP A 326 2.27 -22.31 -8.54
N ILE A 327 2.37 -22.79 -7.29
CA ILE A 327 1.25 -22.81 -6.33
C ILE A 327 0.80 -21.39 -5.98
N LEU A 328 1.73 -20.45 -5.79
CA LEU A 328 1.40 -19.06 -5.51
C LEU A 328 0.65 -18.41 -6.68
N GLU A 329 1.00 -18.76 -7.91
CA GLU A 329 0.28 -18.30 -9.11
C GLU A 329 -1.14 -18.87 -9.18
N LEU A 330 -1.32 -20.16 -8.93
CA LEU A 330 -2.64 -20.80 -8.92
C LEU A 330 -3.57 -20.21 -7.84
N ILE A 331 -3.05 -19.91 -6.65
CA ILE A 331 -3.81 -19.22 -5.60
C ILE A 331 -4.17 -17.79 -6.04
N ALA A 332 -3.24 -17.10 -6.71
CA ALA A 332 -3.44 -15.75 -7.19
C ALA A 332 -4.51 -15.66 -8.31
N GLU A 333 -4.61 -16.67 -9.18
CA GLU A 333 -5.60 -16.71 -10.27
C GLU A 333 -7.04 -16.86 -9.78
N VAL A 334 -7.26 -17.59 -8.69
CA VAL A 334 -8.61 -17.81 -8.13
C VAL A 334 -9.09 -16.60 -7.32
N LYS A 335 -8.16 -15.82 -6.77
CA LYS A 335 -8.46 -14.65 -5.93
C LYS A 335 -8.59 -13.33 -6.72
N ASP A 336 -8.51 -13.39 -8.05
CA ASP A 336 -8.75 -12.27 -8.98
C ASP A 336 -10.24 -12.02 -9.27
#